data_AF-A0A352L714-F1
#
_entry.id   AF-A0A352L714-F1
#
_cell.length_a   1.000
_cell.length_b   1.000
_cell.length_c   1.000
_cell.angle_alpha   90.00
_cell.angle_beta   90.00
_cell.angle_gamma   90.00
#
_symmetry.space_group_name_H-M   'P 1'
#
loop_
_entity.id
_entity.type
_entity.pdbx_description
1 polymer ?
#
loop_
_entity_poly.entity_id
_entity_poly.type
_entity_poly.pdbx_seq_one_letter_code
_entity_poly.pdbx_strand_id
1 'polypeptide(L)'
;MVHQVRCCLSLLVLHLCFVQFATASAQENWPRFRGADGLGVSSQSGVPVTWDSSQPTWKVQLPNIGHSSPVIWGKHLFVTSATDGGSERFMHCCDADSGALLWSASFKMEASRKHQKNSWASSTPATDGHIVCCLFADASRLVAKAWDFSGSDVWSVDLGSYESEHNLGVSAIIEDGLVIIANDQVGPSSFIALEAATGKVAWKTERLPGKTSYSTPTVAPDGAGGRQIVTVSESGGVSGIDLRTGKQHWQTPKLPMRTVASPIVVDGLAFATCGEGGNGKYFAAVRTGLDVPADQRIAWERKTMLPYVPCLIRREDLLFLWGDKGIMVCLEAATGNEVWSERIDGQYSGSPILIEDRIYCVTEDGIVVVLQAARQFRELGRTPLGDDCHSTPAV
;
A
#
# COMPACT_ATOMS: atom_id res chain seq x y z
N MET A 1 -26.12 -37.80 82.63
CA MET A 1 -27.21 -37.08 81.95
C MET A 1 -26.58 -36.28 80.82
N VAL A 2 -27.05 -36.50 79.60
CA VAL A 2 -26.37 -36.25 78.31
C VAL A 2 -26.08 -34.77 78.07
N HIS A 3 -24.85 -34.40 77.69
CA HIS A 3 -24.55 -33.12 77.01
C HIS A 3 -23.73 -33.38 75.74
N GLN A 4 -24.39 -33.11 74.61
CA GLN A 4 -23.82 -33.06 73.27
C GLN A 4 -22.97 -31.80 73.12
N VAL A 5 -21.76 -31.92 72.56
CA VAL A 5 -20.99 -30.79 72.05
C VAL A 5 -20.95 -30.91 70.52
N ARG A 6 -21.53 -29.90 69.86
CA ARG A 6 -21.64 -29.77 68.41
C ARG A 6 -20.30 -29.32 67.80
N CYS A 7 -19.82 -30.06 66.81
CA CYS A 7 -18.79 -29.61 65.86
C CYS A 7 -19.35 -28.52 64.95
N CYS A 8 -18.72 -27.34 64.92
CA CYS A 8 -18.90 -26.35 63.86
C CYS A 8 -17.70 -26.45 62.90
N LEU A 9 -17.91 -27.01 61.71
CA LEU A 9 -16.99 -26.85 60.58
C LEU A 9 -17.30 -25.53 59.88
N SER A 10 -16.36 -24.59 59.91
CA SER A 10 -16.41 -23.35 59.14
C SER A 10 -16.00 -23.62 57.68
N LEU A 11 -16.96 -23.51 56.75
CA LEU A 11 -16.71 -23.53 55.30
C LEU A 11 -16.20 -22.15 54.86
N LEU A 12 -14.92 -22.08 54.52
CA LEU A 12 -14.30 -20.90 53.90
C LEU A 12 -14.60 -20.94 52.39
N VAL A 13 -15.53 -20.11 51.92
CA VAL A 13 -15.82 -19.95 50.49
C VAL A 13 -14.82 -18.94 49.90
N LEU A 14 -13.82 -19.43 49.16
CA LEU A 14 -12.91 -18.59 48.39
C LEU A 14 -13.64 -18.11 47.11
N HIS A 15 -14.01 -16.84 47.04
CA HIS A 15 -14.45 -16.22 45.78
C HIS A 15 -13.20 -15.87 44.95
N LEU A 16 -12.93 -16.67 43.90
CA LEU A 16 -12.01 -16.31 42.84
C LEU A 16 -12.66 -15.21 41.99
N CYS A 17 -12.24 -13.96 42.18
CA CYS A 17 -12.52 -12.88 41.22
C CYS A 17 -11.71 -13.15 39.95
N PHE A 18 -12.36 -13.70 38.92
CA PHE A 18 -11.83 -13.71 37.56
C PHE A 18 -11.84 -12.26 37.04
N VAL A 19 -10.69 -11.60 37.10
CA VAL A 19 -10.47 -10.34 36.38
C VAL A 19 -10.35 -10.69 34.90
N GLN A 20 -11.44 -10.52 34.15
CA GLN A 20 -11.38 -10.49 32.69
C GLN A 20 -10.60 -9.24 32.29
N PHE A 21 -9.32 -9.41 31.97
CA PHE A 21 -8.59 -8.42 31.20
C PHE A 21 -9.21 -8.42 29.79
N ALA A 22 -10.09 -7.46 29.54
CA ALA A 22 -10.42 -7.07 28.18
C ALA A 22 -9.11 -6.60 27.55
N THR A 23 -8.51 -7.43 26.70
CA THR A 23 -7.48 -6.97 25.78
C THR A 23 -8.14 -5.91 24.93
N ALA A 24 -7.87 -4.63 25.21
CA ALA A 24 -8.16 -3.57 24.26
C ALA A 24 -7.46 -4.00 22.97
N SER A 25 -8.24 -4.34 21.93
CA SER A 25 -7.68 -4.51 20.60
C SER A 25 -6.92 -3.23 20.31
N ALA A 26 -5.61 -3.34 20.09
CA ALA A 26 -4.85 -2.20 19.61
C ALA A 26 -5.57 -1.71 18.34
N GLN A 27 -5.86 -0.41 18.28
CA GLN A 27 -6.45 0.18 17.09
C GLN A 27 -5.49 -0.05 15.92
N GLU A 28 -5.94 -0.78 14.91
CA GLU A 28 -5.16 -1.01 13.70
C GLU A 28 -5.00 0.33 12.98
N ASN A 29 -3.76 0.69 12.62
CA ASN A 29 -3.47 1.85 11.79
C ASN A 29 -3.24 1.41 10.34
N TRP A 30 -3.52 2.31 9.39
CA TRP A 30 -3.26 2.14 7.97
C TRP A 30 -2.27 3.21 7.48
N PRO A 31 -0.98 3.14 7.89
CA PRO A 31 -0.06 4.27 7.85
C PRO A 31 0.44 4.68 6.46
N ARG A 32 0.26 3.84 5.45
CA ARG A 32 0.83 4.03 4.11
C ARG A 32 -0.02 3.33 3.05
N PHE A 33 0.37 3.49 1.79
CA PHE A 33 -0.23 2.74 0.68
C PHE A 33 -0.31 1.24 1.00
N ARG A 34 -1.54 0.70 0.99
CA ARG A 34 -1.85 -0.71 1.28
C ARG A 34 -1.50 -1.18 2.71
N GLY A 35 -1.56 -0.29 3.70
CA GLY A 35 -1.45 -0.67 5.11
C GLY A 35 0.00 -0.83 5.58
N ALA A 36 0.17 -1.24 6.84
CA ALA A 36 1.47 -1.19 7.54
C ALA A 36 2.60 -1.96 6.82
N ASP A 37 2.28 -3.12 6.25
CA ASP A 37 3.22 -3.99 5.53
C ASP A 37 3.16 -3.82 3.99
N GLY A 38 2.26 -2.97 3.48
CA GLY A 38 2.05 -2.75 2.06
C GLY A 38 1.37 -3.93 1.33
N LEU A 39 0.88 -4.94 2.07
CA LEU A 39 0.24 -6.12 1.50
C LEU A 39 -1.24 -5.88 1.18
N GLY A 40 -1.85 -4.84 1.75
CA GLY A 40 -3.28 -4.54 1.63
C GLY A 40 -4.12 -5.55 2.39
N VAL A 41 -3.64 -6.03 3.53
CA VAL A 41 -4.33 -6.99 4.40
C VAL A 41 -4.68 -6.28 5.70
N SER A 42 -5.92 -6.44 6.15
CA SER A 42 -6.37 -5.95 7.45
C SER A 42 -6.78 -7.08 8.37
N SER A 43 -6.54 -6.90 9.67
CA SER A 43 -7.02 -7.80 10.72
C SER A 43 -8.42 -7.45 11.23
N GLN A 44 -9.01 -6.35 10.73
CA GLN A 44 -10.39 -5.98 11.03
C GLN A 44 -11.38 -7.09 10.62
N SER A 45 -12.54 -7.06 11.27
CA SER A 45 -13.61 -8.04 11.07
C SER A 45 -14.96 -7.35 10.97
N GLY A 46 -15.96 -8.06 10.44
CA GLY A 46 -17.33 -7.53 10.38
C GLY A 46 -17.58 -6.46 9.30
N VAL A 47 -16.64 -6.27 8.37
CA VAL A 47 -16.86 -5.40 7.20
C VAL A 47 -17.91 -6.05 6.29
N PRO A 48 -19.00 -5.35 5.93
CA PRO A 48 -20.06 -5.93 5.12
C PRO A 48 -19.59 -6.26 3.70
N VAL A 49 -20.26 -7.23 3.05
CA VAL A 49 -20.03 -7.55 1.62
C VAL A 49 -20.90 -6.70 0.68
N THR A 50 -21.98 -6.13 1.21
CA THR A 50 -22.86 -5.16 0.56
C THR A 50 -23.45 -4.23 1.61
N TRP A 51 -23.75 -2.99 1.25
CA TRP A 51 -24.40 -2.01 2.14
C TRP A 51 -25.26 -1.02 1.33
N ASP A 52 -26.09 -0.26 2.04
CA ASP A 52 -26.83 0.86 1.45
C ASP A 52 -25.89 2.08 1.36
N SER A 53 -25.33 2.31 0.18
CA SER A 53 -24.43 3.44 -0.09
C SER A 53 -25.15 4.79 -0.13
N SER A 54 -26.48 4.82 -0.12
CA SER A 54 -27.23 6.07 0.02
C SER A 54 -27.18 6.62 1.46
N GLN A 55 -26.77 5.80 2.42
CA GLN A 55 -26.62 6.15 3.83
C GLN A 55 -25.22 5.79 4.34
N PRO A 56 -24.16 6.46 3.84
CA PRO A 56 -22.83 6.23 4.38
C PRO A 56 -22.75 6.72 5.83
N THR A 57 -21.86 6.14 6.63
CA THR A 57 -21.55 6.64 7.99
C THR A 57 -21.20 8.12 7.95
N TRP A 58 -20.42 8.53 6.96
CA TRP A 58 -20.18 9.92 6.59
C TRP A 58 -19.70 10.00 5.14
N LYS A 59 -19.84 11.19 4.54
CA LYS A 59 -19.28 11.56 3.23
C LYS A 59 -18.85 13.01 3.29
N VAL A 60 -17.63 13.30 2.83
CA VAL A 60 -17.08 14.66 2.83
C VAL A 60 -16.63 15.04 1.41
N GLN A 61 -16.97 16.26 0.99
CA GLN A 61 -16.43 16.84 -0.23
C GLN A 61 -15.06 17.43 0.07
N LEU A 62 -14.01 16.90 -0.56
CA LEU A 62 -12.68 17.48 -0.48
C LEU A 62 -12.53 18.64 -1.49
N PRO A 63 -11.70 19.65 -1.17
CA PRO A 63 -11.28 20.64 -2.17
C PRO A 63 -10.45 19.97 -3.28
N ASN A 64 -10.76 20.28 -4.53
CA ASN A 64 -10.07 19.78 -5.72
C ASN A 64 -10.11 18.24 -5.87
N ILE A 65 -9.25 17.69 -6.75
CA ILE A 65 -9.24 16.27 -7.13
C ILE A 65 -7.89 15.64 -6.74
N GLY A 66 -7.91 14.39 -6.26
CA GLY A 66 -6.72 13.59 -5.98
C GLY A 66 -7.01 12.10 -6.06
N HIS A 67 -6.01 11.30 -6.42
CA HIS A 67 -6.14 9.84 -6.56
C HIS A 67 -5.29 9.08 -5.53
N SER A 68 -4.66 9.77 -4.57
CA SER A 68 -3.99 9.11 -3.46
C SER A 68 -4.96 8.21 -2.70
N SER A 69 -4.44 7.14 -2.12
CA SER A 69 -5.22 6.35 -1.16
C SER A 69 -5.28 7.10 0.17
N PRO A 70 -6.36 6.99 0.95
CA PRO A 70 -6.36 7.46 2.33
C PRO A 70 -5.35 6.67 3.16
N VAL A 71 -4.80 7.31 4.20
CA VAL A 71 -4.04 6.63 5.26
C VAL A 71 -4.57 7.06 6.62
N ILE A 72 -4.58 6.14 7.57
CA ILE A 72 -5.27 6.31 8.86
C ILE A 72 -4.27 6.06 10.00
N TRP A 73 -4.19 6.99 10.95
CA TRP A 73 -3.47 6.81 12.20
C TRP A 73 -4.29 7.31 13.39
N GLY A 74 -4.77 6.39 14.22
CA GLY A 74 -5.77 6.69 15.25
C GLY A 74 -7.02 7.30 14.61
N LYS A 75 -7.32 8.55 14.94
CA LYS A 75 -8.46 9.30 14.39
C LYS A 75 -8.10 10.23 13.23
N HIS A 76 -6.85 10.22 12.77
CA HIS A 76 -6.41 11.11 11.69
C HIS A 76 -6.40 10.35 10.36
N LEU A 77 -7.22 10.80 9.41
CA LEU A 77 -7.23 10.34 8.04
C LEU A 77 -6.50 11.37 7.17
N PHE A 78 -5.43 10.96 6.50
CA PHE A 78 -4.68 11.82 5.59
C PHE A 78 -4.93 11.44 4.14
N VAL A 79 -5.12 12.45 3.28
CA VAL A 79 -5.36 12.28 1.84
C VAL A 79 -4.91 13.53 1.09
N THR A 80 -4.57 13.40 -0.19
CA THR A 80 -4.08 14.52 -1.00
C THR A 80 -5.04 14.92 -2.10
N SER A 81 -4.95 16.19 -2.52
CA SER A 81 -5.60 16.69 -3.73
C SER A 81 -4.74 17.75 -4.43
N ALA A 82 -5.12 18.16 -5.63
CA ALA A 82 -4.41 19.18 -6.40
C ALA A 82 -5.37 20.01 -7.25
N THR A 83 -5.03 21.28 -7.47
CA THR A 83 -5.71 22.12 -8.46
C THR A 83 -5.57 21.55 -9.87
N ASP A 84 -6.46 21.96 -10.77
CA ASP A 84 -6.27 21.71 -12.19
C ASP A 84 -4.95 22.35 -12.68
N GLY A 85 -4.26 21.66 -13.59
CA GLY A 85 -2.89 21.96 -14.00
C GLY A 85 -1.81 21.63 -12.96
N GLY A 86 -2.20 21.37 -11.71
CA GLY A 86 -1.29 21.01 -10.65
C GLY A 86 -0.31 22.14 -10.31
N SER A 87 -0.77 23.38 -10.15
CA SER A 87 0.08 24.44 -9.57
C SER A 87 0.07 24.47 -8.04
N GLU A 88 -0.93 23.85 -7.42
CA GLU A 88 -1.04 23.74 -5.97
C GLU A 88 -1.42 22.31 -5.57
N ARG A 89 -0.76 21.78 -4.55
CA ARG A 89 -0.99 20.46 -3.95
C ARG A 89 -1.48 20.64 -2.53
N PHE A 90 -2.28 19.71 -2.06
CA PHE A 90 -2.83 19.76 -0.72
C PHE A 90 -2.58 18.44 0.01
N MET A 91 -2.21 18.56 1.28
CA MET A 91 -2.40 17.52 2.29
C MET A 91 -3.61 17.89 3.11
N HIS A 92 -4.58 16.99 3.21
CA HIS A 92 -5.75 17.13 4.07
C HIS A 92 -5.64 16.15 5.22
N CYS A 93 -6.02 16.61 6.41
CA CYS A 93 -6.28 15.73 7.54
C CYS A 93 -7.76 15.85 7.92
N CYS A 94 -8.46 14.73 7.96
CA CYS A 94 -9.84 14.63 8.42
C CYS A 94 -9.90 13.77 9.69
N ASP A 95 -10.93 13.98 10.50
CA ASP A 95 -11.30 13.03 11.55
C ASP A 95 -11.84 11.75 10.89
N ALA A 96 -11.28 10.60 11.24
CA ALA A 96 -11.62 9.32 10.62
C ALA A 96 -13.03 8.82 11.00
N ASP A 97 -13.55 9.24 12.15
CA ASP A 97 -14.86 8.78 12.64
C ASP A 97 -16.01 9.62 12.03
N SER A 98 -15.76 10.90 11.76
CA SER A 98 -16.80 11.84 11.30
C SER A 98 -16.59 12.42 9.90
N GLY A 99 -15.40 12.24 9.31
CA GLY A 99 -15.00 12.86 8.05
C GLY A 99 -14.78 14.38 8.13
N ALA A 100 -14.78 14.97 9.33
CA ALA A 100 -14.63 16.43 9.48
C ALA A 100 -13.20 16.85 9.12
N LEU A 101 -13.06 17.86 8.26
CA LEU A 101 -11.76 18.43 7.92
C LEU A 101 -11.14 19.09 9.17
N LEU A 102 -10.01 18.56 9.64
CA LEU A 102 -9.26 19.09 10.77
C LEU A 102 -8.31 20.19 10.33
N TRP A 103 -7.59 19.95 9.23
CA TRP A 103 -6.72 20.94 8.60
C TRP A 103 -6.44 20.59 7.15
N SER A 104 -5.97 21.61 6.40
CA SER A 104 -5.51 21.46 5.03
C SER A 104 -4.28 22.34 4.82
N ALA A 105 -3.19 21.74 4.33
CA ALA A 105 -1.93 22.42 4.07
C ALA A 105 -1.63 22.39 2.57
N SER A 106 -1.33 23.55 1.97
CA SER A 106 -1.02 23.64 0.56
C SER A 106 0.48 23.72 0.28
N PHE A 107 0.89 23.28 -0.91
CA PHE A 107 2.24 23.34 -1.40
C PHE A 107 2.26 23.71 -2.89
N LYS A 108 3.01 24.75 -3.23
CA LYS A 108 3.08 25.26 -4.61
C LYS A 108 4.10 24.47 -5.42
N MET A 109 3.67 24.08 -6.61
CA MET A 109 4.46 23.37 -7.61
C MET A 109 4.30 24.07 -8.96
N GLU A 110 5.16 23.78 -9.92
CA GLU A 110 4.93 24.21 -11.29
C GLU A 110 3.77 23.43 -11.91
N ALA A 111 3.03 24.10 -12.80
CA ALA A 111 2.02 23.42 -13.60
C ALA A 111 2.70 22.36 -14.47
N SER A 112 2.08 21.19 -14.59
CA SER A 112 2.69 20.06 -15.31
C SER A 112 1.64 19.21 -16.00
N ARG A 113 2.07 18.40 -16.98
CA ARG A 113 1.19 17.43 -17.64
C ARG A 113 1.13 16.12 -16.87
N LYS A 114 0.09 15.33 -17.10
CA LYS A 114 -0.11 14.00 -16.51
C LYS A 114 -0.80 13.06 -17.49
N HIS A 115 -0.73 11.77 -17.21
CA HIS A 115 -1.60 10.79 -17.87
C HIS A 115 -3.07 10.98 -17.46
N GLN A 116 -4.02 10.61 -18.34
CA GLN A 116 -5.45 10.83 -18.09
C GLN A 116 -5.98 10.12 -16.84
N LYS A 117 -5.49 8.90 -16.56
CA LYS A 117 -5.85 8.11 -15.36
C LYS A 117 -5.07 8.53 -14.10
N ASN A 118 -4.16 9.50 -14.22
CA ASN A 118 -3.40 9.99 -13.09
C ASN A 118 -4.01 11.29 -12.55
N SER A 119 -3.58 11.71 -11.36
CA SER A 119 -3.78 13.06 -10.82
C SER A 119 -2.42 13.66 -10.45
N TRP A 120 -2.36 14.94 -10.12
CA TRP A 120 -1.13 15.52 -9.56
C TRP A 120 -0.94 15.21 -8.06
N ALA A 121 -1.89 14.49 -7.46
CA ALA A 121 -1.97 14.13 -6.05
C ALA A 121 -2.26 12.62 -5.92
N SER A 122 -1.48 11.80 -6.64
CA SER A 122 -1.63 10.34 -6.66
C SER A 122 -0.67 9.60 -5.73
N SER A 123 0.43 10.25 -5.34
CA SER A 123 1.31 9.71 -4.32
C SER A 123 0.52 9.59 -3.02
N THR A 124 0.47 8.40 -2.44
CA THR A 124 -0.21 8.16 -1.18
C THR A 124 0.68 8.64 -0.04
N PRO A 125 0.16 9.42 0.94
CA PRO A 125 0.93 9.80 2.10
C PRO A 125 1.43 8.60 2.90
N ALA A 126 2.45 8.81 3.72
CA ALA A 126 2.93 7.84 4.70
C ALA A 126 3.12 8.52 6.06
N THR A 127 2.82 7.81 7.15
CA THR A 127 2.95 8.31 8.52
C THR A 127 3.51 7.25 9.48
N ASP A 128 4.25 7.69 10.47
CA ASP A 128 4.71 6.89 11.62
C ASP A 128 4.03 7.30 12.94
N GLY A 129 2.97 8.09 12.86
CA GLY A 129 2.27 8.65 14.02
C GLY A 129 2.86 9.95 14.58
N HIS A 130 4.02 10.38 14.09
CA HIS A 130 4.64 11.66 14.48
C HIS A 130 4.57 12.67 13.34
N ILE A 131 4.89 12.22 12.12
CA ILE A 131 4.80 13.03 10.91
C ILE A 131 3.88 12.37 9.88
N VAL A 132 3.36 13.16 8.96
CA VAL A 132 2.82 12.69 7.68
C VAL A 132 3.67 13.25 6.55
N CYS A 133 4.15 12.38 5.67
CA CYS A 133 5.00 12.71 4.54
C CYS A 133 4.31 12.35 3.22
N CYS A 134 4.49 13.20 2.19
CA CYS A 134 4.04 12.91 0.83
C CYS A 134 5.09 13.33 -0.20
N LEU A 135 5.06 12.68 -1.36
CA LEU A 135 5.86 13.04 -2.51
C LEU A 135 5.01 13.86 -3.49
N PHE A 136 5.61 14.90 -4.08
CA PHE A 136 5.02 15.67 -5.16
C PHE A 136 6.04 15.83 -6.28
N ALA A 137 5.57 15.81 -7.52
CA ALA A 137 6.42 16.17 -8.65
C ALA A 137 5.68 17.10 -9.62
N ASP A 138 6.47 17.84 -10.37
CA ASP A 138 6.05 18.62 -11.53
C ASP A 138 7.00 18.36 -12.70
N ALA A 139 7.01 19.25 -13.70
CA ALA A 139 7.86 19.13 -14.87
C ALA A 139 9.35 19.40 -14.58
N SER A 140 9.67 19.96 -13.42
CA SER A 140 11.01 20.40 -13.04
C SER A 140 11.66 19.50 -12.00
N ARG A 141 10.91 19.02 -10.99
CA ARG A 141 11.49 18.35 -9.82
C ARG A 141 10.56 17.39 -9.08
N LEU A 142 11.17 16.53 -8.26
CA LEU A 142 10.54 15.72 -7.23
C LEU A 142 10.81 16.35 -5.86
N VAL A 143 9.79 16.42 -5.00
CA VAL A 143 9.88 16.96 -3.63
C VAL A 143 9.28 15.95 -2.65
N ALA A 144 9.96 15.74 -1.52
CA ALA A 144 9.37 15.13 -0.34
C ALA A 144 9.02 16.23 0.67
N LYS A 145 7.80 16.23 1.19
CA LYS A 145 7.34 17.22 2.17
C LYS A 145 6.65 16.52 3.35
N ALA A 146 6.98 16.95 4.56
CA ALA A 146 6.40 16.44 5.78
C ALA A 146 5.77 17.52 6.65
N TRP A 147 4.69 17.13 7.30
CA TRP A 147 3.97 17.89 8.31
C TRP A 147 3.85 17.10 9.60
N ASP A 148 3.63 17.79 10.70
CA ASP A 148 3.17 17.15 11.93
C ASP A 148 1.64 16.95 11.88
N PHE A 149 1.10 16.31 12.91
CA PHE A 149 -0.34 16.02 12.98
C PHE A 149 -1.22 17.26 13.22
N SER A 150 -0.62 18.41 13.56
CA SER A 150 -1.31 19.70 13.63
C SER A 150 -1.42 20.41 12.27
N GLY A 151 -0.74 19.88 11.24
CA GLY A 151 -0.63 20.50 9.92
C GLY A 151 0.50 21.51 9.80
N SER A 152 1.40 21.57 10.79
CA SER A 152 2.57 22.46 10.74
C SER A 152 3.68 21.84 9.91
N ASP A 153 4.37 22.66 9.11
CA ASP A 153 5.52 22.23 8.31
C ASP A 153 6.66 21.71 9.21
N VAL A 154 7.16 20.51 8.92
CA VAL A 154 8.35 19.95 9.59
C VAL A 154 9.58 20.15 8.71
N TRP A 155 9.52 19.66 7.46
CA TRP A 155 10.58 19.85 6.48
C TRP A 155 10.06 19.70 5.04
N SER A 156 10.85 20.18 4.08
CA SER A 156 10.64 20.01 2.64
C SER A 156 11.99 19.81 1.97
N VAL A 157 12.13 18.77 1.16
CA VAL A 157 13.38 18.38 0.51
C VAL A 157 13.18 18.28 -0.98
N ASP A 158 13.92 19.10 -1.73
CA ASP A 158 14.03 19.00 -3.18
C ASP A 158 14.97 17.83 -3.53
N LEU A 159 14.44 16.84 -4.25
CA LEU A 159 15.15 15.61 -4.61
C LEU A 159 15.75 15.69 -6.02
N GLY A 160 15.68 16.86 -6.66
CA GLY A 160 16.21 17.13 -7.98
C GLY A 160 15.22 16.83 -9.10
N SER A 161 15.74 16.79 -10.33
CA SER A 161 14.94 16.66 -11.55
C SER A 161 14.05 15.43 -11.55
N TYR A 162 12.81 15.60 -12.02
CA TYR A 162 11.87 14.50 -12.23
C TYR A 162 11.38 14.44 -13.67
N GLU A 163 11.53 13.29 -14.32
CA GLU A 163 11.12 13.04 -15.69
C GLU A 163 10.24 11.79 -15.77
N SER A 164 8.98 11.99 -16.20
CA SER A 164 7.98 10.94 -16.30
C SER A 164 6.96 11.26 -17.38
N GLU A 165 6.62 10.26 -18.19
CA GLU A 165 5.53 10.36 -19.18
C GLU A 165 4.16 10.56 -18.50
N HIS A 166 3.97 10.03 -17.29
CA HIS A 166 2.65 9.98 -16.65
C HIS A 166 2.52 10.89 -15.41
N ASN A 167 3.53 11.71 -15.08
CA ASN A 167 3.68 12.42 -13.79
C ASN A 167 4.02 11.46 -12.62
N LEU A 168 3.80 11.82 -11.36
CA LEU A 168 4.13 11.01 -10.18
C LEU A 168 3.02 10.01 -9.83
N GLY A 169 3.41 8.84 -9.33
CA GLY A 169 2.48 7.82 -8.81
C GLY A 169 3.07 6.91 -7.73
N VAL A 170 4.42 6.86 -7.62
CA VAL A 170 5.07 6.18 -6.51
C VAL A 170 4.82 6.90 -5.18
N SER A 171 4.69 6.13 -4.10
CA SER A 171 4.54 6.63 -2.73
C SER A 171 5.82 6.41 -1.93
N ALA A 172 6.07 7.27 -0.95
CA ALA A 172 7.09 7.00 0.06
C ALA A 172 6.56 5.96 1.06
N ILE A 173 7.48 5.33 1.79
CA ILE A 173 7.16 4.53 2.99
C ILE A 173 7.96 5.10 4.16
N ILE A 174 7.44 4.98 5.38
CA ILE A 174 8.19 5.32 6.59
C ILE A 174 8.45 4.03 7.36
N GLU A 175 9.71 3.69 7.53
CA GLU A 175 10.15 2.51 8.27
C GLU A 175 11.35 2.89 9.12
N ASP A 176 11.38 2.48 10.40
CA ASP A 176 12.61 2.55 11.19
C ASP A 176 13.21 3.96 11.35
N GLY A 177 12.36 4.99 11.32
CA GLY A 177 12.74 6.40 11.35
C GLY A 177 13.28 6.94 10.02
N LEU A 178 13.08 6.23 8.92
CA LEU A 178 13.49 6.61 7.56
C LEU A 178 12.28 6.76 6.65
N VAL A 179 12.22 7.87 5.91
CA VAL A 179 11.35 8.04 4.74
C VAL A 179 12.08 7.48 3.53
N ILE A 180 11.55 6.43 2.93
CA ILE A 180 12.17 5.68 1.84
C ILE A 180 11.46 5.96 0.52
N ILE A 181 12.25 6.30 -0.50
CA ILE A 181 11.75 6.83 -1.77
C ILE A 181 12.41 6.07 -2.93
N ALA A 182 11.57 5.44 -3.77
CA ALA A 182 11.97 4.80 -5.01
C ALA A 182 11.82 5.78 -6.19
N ASN A 183 12.88 6.51 -6.53
CA ASN A 183 12.89 7.44 -7.66
C ASN A 183 13.50 6.78 -8.91
N ASP A 184 12.83 5.75 -9.42
CA ASP A 184 13.13 5.12 -10.71
C ASP A 184 12.37 5.86 -11.83
N GLN A 185 13.10 6.54 -12.70
CA GLN A 185 12.58 7.50 -13.68
C GLN A 185 13.35 7.46 -15.02
N VAL A 186 12.85 8.20 -16.02
CA VAL A 186 13.52 8.35 -17.33
C VAL A 186 14.89 9.01 -17.15
N GLY A 187 14.95 10.04 -16.31
CA GLY A 187 16.16 10.75 -15.96
C GLY A 187 17.00 10.06 -14.87
N PRO A 188 17.90 10.81 -14.21
CA PRO A 188 18.77 10.29 -13.15
C PRO A 188 17.97 9.61 -12.04
N SER A 189 18.09 8.29 -11.94
CA SER A 189 17.32 7.47 -11.01
C SER A 189 18.08 7.23 -9.71
N SER A 190 17.36 7.15 -8.60
CA SER A 190 17.96 6.86 -7.31
C SER A 190 16.99 6.26 -6.31
N PHE A 191 17.54 5.52 -5.35
CA PHE A 191 16.87 5.13 -4.12
C PHE A 191 17.35 6.06 -3.01
N ILE A 192 16.44 6.64 -2.24
CA ILE A 192 16.77 7.67 -1.24
C ILE A 192 16.14 7.30 0.08
N ALA A 193 16.90 7.42 1.17
CA ALA A 193 16.34 7.48 2.51
C ALA A 193 16.63 8.84 3.14
N LEU A 194 15.58 9.43 3.70
CA LEU A 194 15.66 10.62 4.52
C LEU A 194 15.38 10.24 5.98
N GLU A 195 16.07 10.86 6.93
CA GLU A 195 15.67 10.80 8.34
C GLU A 195 14.25 11.37 8.49
N ALA A 196 13.30 10.59 9.02
CA ALA A 196 11.91 11.01 9.13
C ALA A 196 11.77 12.31 9.94
N ALA A 197 12.51 12.44 11.05
CA ALA A 197 12.41 13.62 11.90
C ALA A 197 12.96 14.92 11.28
N THR A 198 13.90 14.85 10.33
CA THR A 198 14.68 16.02 9.89
C THR A 198 14.69 16.27 8.38
N GLY A 199 14.33 15.26 7.58
CA GLY A 199 14.44 15.31 6.12
C GLY A 199 15.89 15.20 5.61
N LYS A 200 16.89 15.05 6.47
CA LYS A 200 18.28 14.88 6.03
C LYS A 200 18.47 13.56 5.30
N VAL A 201 19.23 13.59 4.20
CA VAL A 201 19.59 12.36 3.47
C VAL A 201 20.44 11.46 4.36
N ALA A 202 19.89 10.32 4.75
CA ALA A 202 20.61 9.28 5.47
C ALA A 202 21.52 8.49 4.53
N TRP A 203 20.98 8.14 3.35
CA TRP A 203 21.75 7.56 2.25
C TRP A 203 21.02 7.77 0.92
N LYS A 204 21.78 7.67 -0.18
CA LYS A 204 21.28 7.71 -1.55
C LYS A 204 22.06 6.71 -2.39
N THR A 205 21.34 5.91 -3.16
CA THR A 205 21.90 4.90 -4.05
C THR A 205 21.48 5.19 -5.48
N GLU A 206 22.44 5.38 -6.37
CA GLU A 206 22.17 5.58 -7.79
C GLU A 206 21.54 4.33 -8.40
N ARG A 207 20.55 4.52 -9.28
CA ARG A 207 19.89 3.44 -10.03
C ARG A 207 20.00 3.71 -11.52
N LEU A 208 19.95 2.63 -12.30
CA LEU A 208 19.94 2.75 -13.75
C LEU A 208 18.67 3.46 -14.22
N PRO A 209 18.76 4.45 -15.12
CA PRO A 209 17.59 5.06 -15.73
C PRO A 209 16.82 4.05 -16.57
N GLY A 210 15.52 4.28 -16.73
CA GLY A 210 14.64 3.43 -17.53
C GLY A 210 13.24 4.03 -17.61
N LYS A 211 12.23 3.26 -18.05
CA LYS A 211 10.86 3.77 -17.89
C LYS A 211 10.56 4.04 -16.43
N THR A 212 9.93 5.18 -16.14
CA THR A 212 9.52 5.55 -14.79
C THR A 212 8.68 4.44 -14.16
N SER A 213 9.07 4.05 -12.93
CA SER A 213 8.33 3.11 -12.09
C SER A 213 7.33 3.90 -11.23
N TYR A 214 6.15 3.32 -11.04
CA TYR A 214 5.13 3.84 -10.12
C TYR A 214 4.95 2.92 -8.91
N SER A 215 5.84 1.94 -8.76
CA SER A 215 5.75 0.89 -7.76
C SER A 215 6.31 1.38 -6.44
N THR A 216 5.47 1.40 -5.40
CA THR A 216 5.89 1.74 -4.03
C THR A 216 6.72 0.59 -3.46
N PRO A 217 7.90 0.85 -2.86
CA PRO A 217 8.72 -0.22 -2.29
C PRO A 217 8.06 -0.83 -1.06
N THR A 218 8.51 -2.02 -0.66
CA THR A 218 8.13 -2.61 0.63
C THR A 218 9.35 -3.12 1.40
N VAL A 219 9.20 -3.32 2.70
CA VAL A 219 10.26 -3.86 3.56
C VAL A 219 9.91 -5.31 3.91
N ALA A 220 10.91 -6.18 3.83
CA ALA A 220 10.76 -7.60 4.08
C ALA A 220 11.97 -8.16 4.84
N PRO A 221 11.83 -9.32 5.49
CA PRO A 221 12.97 -10.06 6.02
C PRO A 221 14.00 -10.38 4.92
N ASP A 222 15.27 -10.38 5.28
CA ASP A 222 16.37 -10.72 4.35
C ASP A 222 16.78 -12.21 4.36
N GLY A 223 16.21 -13.00 5.27
CA GLY A 223 16.55 -14.41 5.47
C GLY A 223 17.82 -14.65 6.29
N ALA A 224 18.56 -13.58 6.64
CA ALA A 224 19.78 -13.60 7.46
C ALA A 224 19.55 -12.98 8.86
N GLY A 225 18.30 -12.72 9.24
CA GLY A 225 17.91 -12.10 10.51
C GLY A 225 17.81 -10.58 10.48
N GLY A 226 18.00 -9.95 9.32
CA GLY A 226 17.81 -8.52 9.09
C GLY A 226 16.59 -8.21 8.23
N ARG A 227 16.55 -6.97 7.72
CA ARG A 227 15.50 -6.46 6.84
C ARG A 227 16.12 -5.81 5.62
N GLN A 228 15.41 -5.94 4.50
CA GLN A 228 15.75 -5.32 3.23
C GLN A 228 14.52 -4.62 2.66
N ILE A 229 14.76 -3.61 1.84
CA ILE A 229 13.76 -3.02 0.98
C ILE A 229 13.72 -3.82 -0.32
N VAL A 230 12.53 -4.20 -0.75
CA VAL A 230 12.26 -4.81 -2.05
C VAL A 230 11.56 -3.78 -2.93
N THR A 231 12.15 -3.52 -4.09
CA THR A 231 11.62 -2.59 -5.10
C THR A 231 11.58 -3.25 -6.47
N VAL A 232 10.80 -2.68 -7.38
CA VAL A 232 10.68 -3.14 -8.76
C VAL A 232 10.72 -1.97 -9.75
N SER A 233 11.60 -2.08 -10.75
CA SER A 233 11.67 -1.14 -11.87
C SER A 233 12.02 -1.86 -13.17
N GLU A 234 11.79 -1.20 -14.31
CA GLU A 234 12.17 -1.77 -15.60
C GLU A 234 13.68 -2.06 -15.64
N SER A 235 14.48 -1.03 -15.36
CA SER A 235 15.94 -1.09 -15.45
C SER A 235 16.58 -1.94 -14.36
N GLY A 236 16.05 -1.90 -13.14
CA GLY A 236 16.62 -2.58 -11.97
C GLY A 236 16.04 -3.97 -11.70
N GLY A 237 15.07 -4.45 -12.48
CA GLY A 237 14.41 -5.70 -12.18
C GLY A 237 13.63 -5.64 -10.87
N VAL A 238 13.51 -6.79 -10.19
CA VAL A 238 13.23 -6.83 -8.75
C VAL A 238 14.57 -6.75 -8.02
N SER A 239 14.70 -5.83 -7.07
CA SER A 239 15.95 -5.60 -6.32
C SER A 239 15.74 -5.67 -4.82
N GLY A 240 16.74 -6.20 -4.10
CA GLY A 240 16.83 -6.15 -2.64
C GLY A 240 17.92 -5.16 -2.21
N ILE A 241 17.56 -4.24 -1.32
CA ILE A 241 18.41 -3.14 -0.87
C ILE A 241 18.47 -3.15 0.65
N ASP A 242 19.65 -2.97 1.22
CA ASP A 242 19.83 -2.83 2.66
C ASP A 242 19.08 -1.61 3.20
N LEU A 243 18.22 -1.82 4.21
CA LEU A 243 17.38 -0.77 4.79
C LEU A 243 18.18 0.39 5.39
N ARG A 244 19.34 0.11 5.99
CA ARG A 244 20.09 1.08 6.79
C ARG A 244 21.17 1.79 5.99
N THR A 245 21.72 1.15 4.97
CA THR A 245 22.87 1.66 4.21
C THR A 245 22.54 2.01 2.77
N GLY A 246 21.40 1.56 2.24
CA GLY A 246 21.04 1.72 0.84
C GLY A 246 21.84 0.82 -0.12
N LYS A 247 22.73 -0.04 0.39
CA LYS A 247 23.53 -0.94 -0.44
C LYS A 247 22.62 -1.96 -1.12
N GLN A 248 22.72 -2.08 -2.45
CA GLN A 248 22.02 -3.14 -3.16
C GLN A 248 22.66 -4.49 -2.85
N HIS A 249 21.86 -5.44 -2.37
CA HIS A 249 22.27 -6.81 -2.10
C HIS A 249 22.19 -7.68 -3.35
N TRP A 250 21.08 -7.57 -4.08
CA TRP A 250 20.81 -8.37 -5.26
C TRP A 250 19.83 -7.67 -6.19
N GLN A 251 19.81 -8.09 -7.45
CA GLN A 251 18.79 -7.70 -8.44
C GLN A 251 18.55 -8.85 -9.43
N THR A 252 17.35 -8.93 -9.99
CA THR A 252 17.07 -9.79 -11.15
C THR A 252 17.51 -9.12 -12.45
N PRO A 253 17.46 -9.81 -13.60
CA PRO A 253 17.51 -9.13 -14.90
C PRO A 253 16.44 -8.05 -15.02
N LYS A 254 16.69 -7.09 -15.93
CA LYS A 254 15.74 -6.02 -16.27
C LYS A 254 14.38 -6.60 -16.66
N LEU A 255 13.31 -5.91 -16.29
CA LEU A 255 11.97 -6.25 -16.74
C LEU A 255 11.74 -5.73 -18.16
N PRO A 256 10.86 -6.36 -18.95
CA PRO A 256 10.65 -5.95 -20.32
C PRO A 256 9.90 -4.62 -20.45
N MET A 257 9.16 -4.19 -19.42
CA MET A 257 8.24 -3.06 -19.47
C MET A 257 8.20 -2.29 -18.15
N ARG A 258 7.44 -1.19 -18.16
CA ARG A 258 7.13 -0.33 -17.00
C ARG A 258 6.44 -1.09 -15.88
N THR A 259 6.71 -0.67 -14.65
CA THR A 259 6.16 -1.25 -13.42
C THR A 259 5.24 -0.23 -12.75
N VAL A 260 4.05 -0.68 -12.32
CA VAL A 260 3.05 0.17 -11.65
C VAL A 260 2.59 -0.47 -10.35
N ALA A 261 2.13 -1.72 -10.41
CA ALA A 261 1.81 -2.48 -9.21
C ALA A 261 3.04 -2.60 -8.29
N SER A 262 2.82 -2.32 -7.01
CA SER A 262 3.84 -2.48 -5.97
C SER A 262 4.09 -3.98 -5.71
N PRO A 263 5.34 -4.40 -5.44
CA PRO A 263 5.62 -5.80 -5.15
C PRO A 263 5.03 -6.16 -3.79
N ILE A 264 4.50 -7.37 -3.66
CA ILE A 264 4.19 -7.97 -2.36
C ILE A 264 5.26 -9.00 -2.01
N VAL A 265 5.68 -9.06 -0.74
CA VAL A 265 6.69 -10.00 -0.27
C VAL A 265 6.12 -10.83 0.86
N VAL A 266 5.98 -12.13 0.64
CA VAL A 266 5.43 -13.06 1.61
C VAL A 266 6.14 -14.41 1.48
N ASP A 267 6.43 -15.07 2.60
CA ASP A 267 7.05 -16.40 2.64
C ASP A 267 8.34 -16.50 1.81
N GLY A 268 9.16 -15.44 1.84
CA GLY A 268 10.44 -15.37 1.12
C GLY A 268 10.33 -15.14 -0.39
N LEU A 269 9.12 -14.97 -0.94
CA LEU A 269 8.87 -14.65 -2.34
C LEU A 269 8.38 -13.21 -2.50
N ALA A 270 9.01 -12.47 -3.41
CA ALA A 270 8.50 -11.22 -3.96
C ALA A 270 7.73 -11.51 -5.25
N PHE A 271 6.51 -10.99 -5.37
CA PHE A 271 5.70 -11.12 -6.58
C PHE A 271 5.61 -9.75 -7.25
N ALA A 272 6.01 -9.69 -8.53
CA ALA A 272 6.12 -8.44 -9.26
C ALA A 272 5.56 -8.55 -10.68
N THR A 273 4.95 -7.47 -11.18
CA THR A 273 4.43 -7.38 -12.55
C THR A 273 4.97 -6.15 -13.27
N CYS A 274 5.02 -6.24 -14.60
CA CYS A 274 5.23 -5.09 -15.46
C CYS A 274 4.35 -5.18 -16.70
N GLY A 275 4.08 -4.03 -17.33
CA GLY A 275 3.20 -3.96 -18.48
C GLY A 275 3.10 -2.59 -19.13
N GLU A 276 2.07 -2.43 -19.95
CA GLU A 276 1.80 -1.20 -20.69
C GLU A 276 0.33 -1.11 -21.10
N GLY A 277 -0.20 0.11 -21.22
CA GLY A 277 -1.53 0.37 -21.78
C GLY A 277 -2.68 -0.35 -21.05
N GLY A 278 -2.57 -0.55 -19.73
CA GLY A 278 -3.58 -1.27 -18.95
C GLY A 278 -3.54 -2.79 -19.11
N ASN A 279 -2.39 -3.37 -19.50
CA ASN A 279 -2.24 -4.82 -19.62
C ASN A 279 -0.89 -5.27 -19.06
N GLY A 280 -0.92 -6.25 -18.15
CA GLY A 280 0.29 -6.90 -17.68
C GLY A 280 0.93 -7.74 -18.80
N LYS A 281 2.26 -7.69 -18.90
CA LYS A 281 3.04 -8.37 -19.95
C LYS A 281 3.95 -9.45 -19.40
N TYR A 282 4.40 -9.26 -18.16
CA TYR A 282 5.31 -10.20 -17.52
C TYR A 282 5.14 -10.12 -16.00
N PHE A 283 5.26 -11.28 -15.38
CA PHE A 283 5.18 -11.52 -13.95
C PHE A 283 6.37 -12.40 -13.55
N ALA A 284 6.97 -12.10 -12.40
CA ALA A 284 7.95 -12.97 -11.76
C ALA A 284 7.65 -13.14 -10.27
N ALA A 285 7.77 -14.39 -9.79
CA ALA A 285 7.96 -14.70 -8.39
C ALA A 285 9.47 -14.84 -8.12
N VAL A 286 9.98 -14.08 -7.17
CA VAL A 286 11.41 -13.88 -6.94
C VAL A 286 11.77 -14.21 -5.50
N ARG A 287 12.72 -15.12 -5.31
CA ARG A 287 13.25 -15.47 -3.98
C ARG A 287 14.08 -14.32 -3.42
N THR A 288 13.76 -13.91 -2.20
CA THR A 288 14.32 -12.69 -1.59
C THR A 288 15.52 -12.94 -0.66
N GLY A 289 15.77 -14.20 -0.28
CA GLY A 289 16.90 -14.56 0.59
C GLY A 289 18.25 -14.08 0.03
N LEU A 290 19.12 -13.60 0.92
CA LEU A 290 20.47 -13.15 0.56
C LEU A 290 21.37 -14.30 0.10
N ASP A 291 21.13 -15.51 0.58
CA ASP A 291 21.85 -16.74 0.25
C ASP A 291 21.45 -17.35 -1.10
N VAL A 292 20.38 -16.86 -1.73
CA VAL A 292 19.86 -17.41 -2.98
C VAL A 292 20.78 -17.05 -4.16
N PRO A 293 21.28 -18.04 -4.93
CA PRO A 293 22.06 -17.79 -6.14
C PRO A 293 21.28 -16.98 -7.19
N ALA A 294 21.98 -16.13 -7.96
CA ALA A 294 21.35 -15.23 -8.92
C ALA A 294 20.53 -15.95 -10.01
N ASP A 295 21.00 -17.11 -10.47
CA ASP A 295 20.36 -17.97 -11.47
C ASP A 295 19.15 -18.76 -10.93
N GLN A 296 18.96 -18.79 -9.61
CA GLN A 296 17.84 -19.45 -8.93
C GLN A 296 16.85 -18.47 -8.31
N ARG A 297 17.10 -17.16 -8.52
CA ARG A 297 16.34 -16.11 -7.86
C ARG A 297 14.93 -15.99 -8.42
N ILE A 298 14.74 -16.20 -9.72
CA ILE A 298 13.41 -16.31 -10.31
C ILE A 298 12.89 -17.71 -10.02
N ALA A 299 11.87 -17.81 -9.16
CA ALA A 299 11.26 -19.08 -8.78
C ALA A 299 10.34 -19.61 -9.89
N TRP A 300 9.52 -18.73 -10.46
CA TRP A 300 8.64 -19.01 -11.59
C TRP A 300 8.17 -17.69 -12.23
N GLU A 301 7.69 -17.79 -13.47
CA GLU A 301 7.27 -16.65 -14.29
C GLU A 301 5.91 -16.90 -14.94
N ARG A 302 5.23 -15.81 -15.31
CA ARG A 302 3.98 -15.86 -16.09
C ARG A 302 3.91 -14.70 -17.09
N LYS A 303 3.19 -14.88 -18.19
CA LYS A 303 3.09 -13.89 -19.30
C LYS A 303 1.65 -13.59 -19.76
N THR A 304 0.65 -14.24 -19.18
CA THR A 304 -0.75 -14.15 -19.61
C THR A 304 -1.68 -13.87 -18.44
N MET A 305 -2.77 -13.15 -18.71
CA MET A 305 -3.80 -12.81 -17.72
C MET A 305 -3.19 -12.14 -16.47
N LEU A 306 -2.40 -11.10 -16.70
CA LEU A 306 -1.65 -10.40 -15.66
C LEU A 306 -2.23 -9.00 -15.41
N PRO A 307 -2.25 -8.56 -14.15
CA PRO A 307 -2.53 -7.18 -13.82
C PRO A 307 -1.33 -6.31 -14.17
N TYR A 308 -1.60 -5.03 -14.39
CA TYR A 308 -0.59 -4.00 -14.62
C TYR A 308 -0.63 -2.94 -13.51
N VAL A 309 -1.77 -2.28 -13.32
CA VAL A 309 -1.91 -1.24 -12.28
C VAL A 309 -2.26 -1.82 -10.90
N PRO A 310 -3.30 -2.66 -10.75
CA PRO A 310 -3.69 -3.15 -9.43
C PRO A 310 -2.62 -4.06 -8.81
N CYS A 311 -2.35 -3.88 -7.53
CA CYS A 311 -1.47 -4.75 -6.76
C CYS A 311 -2.11 -6.12 -6.48
N LEU A 312 -1.27 -7.10 -6.17
CA LEU A 312 -1.68 -8.47 -5.90
C LEU A 312 -2.18 -8.63 -4.46
N ILE A 313 -2.99 -9.66 -4.20
CA ILE A 313 -3.40 -10.08 -2.85
C ILE A 313 -2.98 -11.52 -2.63
N ARG A 314 -2.48 -11.83 -1.43
CA ARG A 314 -2.17 -13.20 -1.02
C ARG A 314 -3.04 -13.57 0.18
N ARG A 315 -3.58 -14.79 0.18
CA ARG A 315 -4.20 -15.41 1.35
C ARG A 315 -3.78 -16.88 1.39
N GLU A 316 -3.11 -17.30 2.47
CA GLU A 316 -2.64 -18.68 2.62
C GLU A 316 -1.82 -19.17 1.40
N ASP A 317 -2.12 -20.31 0.80
CA ASP A 317 -1.38 -20.80 -0.37
C ASP A 317 -1.79 -20.12 -1.69
N LEU A 318 -2.73 -19.16 -1.67
CA LEU A 318 -3.32 -18.55 -2.85
C LEU A 318 -2.81 -17.13 -3.11
N LEU A 319 -2.56 -16.84 -4.38
CA LEU A 319 -2.21 -15.55 -4.92
C LEU A 319 -3.30 -15.09 -5.90
N PHE A 320 -3.79 -13.88 -5.72
CA PHE A 320 -4.90 -13.31 -6.47
C PHE A 320 -4.42 -12.13 -7.31
N LEU A 321 -4.67 -12.22 -8.61
CA LEU A 321 -4.25 -11.30 -9.64
C LEU A 321 -5.48 -10.57 -10.17
N TRP A 322 -5.71 -9.35 -9.67
CA TRP A 322 -6.84 -8.53 -10.06
C TRP A 322 -6.50 -7.66 -11.28
N GLY A 323 -6.92 -8.08 -12.47
CA GLY A 323 -6.59 -7.40 -13.72
C GLY A 323 -7.33 -6.08 -13.91
N ASP A 324 -6.65 -5.11 -14.54
CA ASP A 324 -7.13 -3.75 -14.85
C ASP A 324 -8.48 -3.73 -15.59
N LYS A 325 -8.80 -4.78 -16.34
CA LYS A 325 -10.00 -4.91 -17.17
C LYS A 325 -10.98 -5.96 -16.65
N GLY A 326 -10.98 -6.22 -15.34
CA GLY A 326 -11.92 -7.11 -14.68
C GLY A 326 -11.73 -8.58 -15.05
N ILE A 327 -10.48 -9.05 -15.09
CA ILE A 327 -10.17 -10.49 -15.08
C ILE A 327 -9.52 -10.78 -13.74
N MET A 328 -10.08 -11.71 -12.98
CA MET A 328 -9.50 -12.19 -11.74
C MET A 328 -8.85 -13.56 -11.98
N VAL A 329 -7.60 -13.72 -11.56
CA VAL A 329 -6.91 -15.02 -11.61
C VAL A 329 -6.47 -15.42 -10.22
N CYS A 330 -6.74 -16.65 -9.83
CA CYS A 330 -6.23 -17.26 -8.61
C CYS A 330 -5.16 -18.29 -8.97
N LEU A 331 -3.99 -18.16 -8.34
CA LEU A 331 -2.85 -19.03 -8.52
C LEU A 331 -2.47 -19.67 -7.17
N GLU A 332 -1.85 -20.83 -7.23
CA GLU A 332 -1.01 -21.32 -6.12
C GLU A 332 0.25 -20.45 -6.02
N ALA A 333 0.44 -19.75 -4.90
CA ALA A 333 1.51 -18.77 -4.74
C ALA A 333 2.93 -19.38 -4.87
N ALA A 334 3.09 -20.63 -4.45
CA ALA A 334 4.39 -21.31 -4.49
C ALA A 334 4.83 -21.72 -5.90
N THR A 335 3.89 -22.05 -6.79
CA THR A 335 4.15 -22.70 -8.08
C THR A 335 3.73 -21.87 -9.28
N GLY A 336 2.81 -20.92 -9.10
CA GLY A 336 2.17 -20.18 -10.19
C GLY A 336 1.11 -20.97 -10.96
N ASN A 337 0.78 -22.19 -10.51
CA ASN A 337 -0.27 -23.00 -11.11
C ASN A 337 -1.62 -22.28 -10.97
N GLU A 338 -2.39 -22.25 -12.05
CA GLU A 338 -3.72 -21.65 -12.03
C GLU A 338 -4.70 -22.55 -11.30
N VAL A 339 -5.43 -21.95 -10.35
CA VAL A 339 -6.55 -22.59 -9.66
C VAL A 339 -7.85 -22.27 -10.39
N TRP A 340 -8.07 -21.00 -10.72
CA TRP A 340 -9.19 -20.54 -11.54
C TRP A 340 -8.91 -19.16 -12.13
N SER A 341 -9.64 -18.81 -13.20
CA SER A 341 -9.69 -17.46 -13.76
C SER A 341 -11.11 -17.12 -14.19
N GLU A 342 -11.57 -15.89 -13.88
CA GLU A 342 -12.96 -15.46 -14.10
C GLU A 342 -13.06 -14.00 -14.54
N ARG A 343 -14.11 -13.71 -15.31
CA ARG A 343 -14.49 -12.33 -15.68
C ARG A 343 -15.32 -11.74 -14.55
N ILE A 344 -14.88 -10.58 -14.05
CA ILE A 344 -15.58 -9.82 -13.00
C ILE A 344 -16.02 -8.42 -13.47
N ASP A 345 -15.81 -8.10 -14.75
CA ASP A 345 -16.15 -6.82 -15.39
C ASP A 345 -15.56 -5.57 -14.69
N GLY A 346 -15.75 -4.40 -15.30
CA GLY A 346 -15.23 -3.13 -14.79
C GLY A 346 -13.79 -2.80 -15.22
N GLN A 347 -13.38 -1.58 -14.88
CA GLN A 347 -12.00 -1.08 -15.04
C GLN A 347 -11.45 -0.75 -13.66
N TYR A 348 -10.18 -1.04 -13.40
CA TYR A 348 -9.57 -0.86 -12.07
C TYR A 348 -8.25 -0.11 -12.18
N SER A 349 -8.16 1.02 -11.48
CA SER A 349 -6.91 1.76 -11.25
C SER A 349 -6.44 1.65 -9.79
N GLY A 350 -7.38 1.47 -8.85
CA GLY A 350 -7.07 1.15 -7.46
C GLY A 350 -6.65 -0.32 -7.30
N SER A 351 -5.99 -0.62 -6.19
CA SER A 351 -5.59 -1.99 -5.84
C SER A 351 -6.59 -2.63 -4.86
N PRO A 352 -6.75 -3.96 -4.87
CA PRO A 352 -7.62 -4.65 -3.93
C PRO A 352 -7.06 -4.70 -2.50
N ILE A 353 -7.91 -4.82 -1.48
CA ILE A 353 -7.54 -5.13 -0.09
C ILE A 353 -8.20 -6.43 0.37
N LEU A 354 -7.62 -7.10 1.36
CA LEU A 354 -8.10 -8.33 1.97
C LEU A 354 -8.50 -8.06 3.42
N ILE A 355 -9.74 -8.44 3.77
CA ILE A 355 -10.26 -8.38 5.14
C ILE A 355 -10.93 -9.73 5.40
N GLU A 356 -10.58 -10.39 6.50
CA GLU A 356 -10.99 -11.78 6.77
C GLU A 356 -10.65 -12.71 5.58
N ASP A 357 -11.68 -13.20 4.88
CA ASP A 357 -11.59 -14.06 3.71
C ASP A 357 -12.16 -13.41 2.44
N ARG A 358 -12.19 -12.07 2.40
CA ARG A 358 -12.88 -11.27 1.38
C ARG A 358 -11.95 -10.24 0.76
N ILE A 359 -11.92 -10.22 -0.57
CA ILE A 359 -11.13 -9.28 -1.37
C ILE A 359 -12.06 -8.17 -1.84
N TYR A 360 -11.75 -6.93 -1.47
CA TYR A 360 -12.48 -5.74 -1.86
C TYR A 360 -11.66 -4.95 -2.88
N CYS A 361 -12.28 -4.54 -3.98
CA CYS A 361 -11.68 -3.60 -4.93
C CYS A 361 -12.74 -2.65 -5.47
N VAL A 362 -12.33 -1.50 -6.00
CA VAL A 362 -13.25 -0.48 -6.51
C VAL A 362 -12.96 -0.24 -7.99
N THR A 363 -14.01 -0.28 -8.80
CA THR A 363 -13.92 0.07 -10.21
C THR A 363 -13.74 1.58 -10.40
N GLU A 364 -13.27 1.99 -11.57
CA GLU A 364 -13.10 3.40 -11.98
C GLU A 364 -14.42 4.18 -11.93
N ASP A 365 -15.55 3.52 -12.18
CA ASP A 365 -16.91 4.06 -12.08
C ASP A 365 -17.55 3.88 -10.69
N GLY A 366 -16.74 3.58 -9.66
CA GLY A 366 -17.18 3.67 -8.27
C GLY A 366 -17.95 2.47 -7.73
N ILE A 367 -17.83 1.29 -8.31
CA ILE A 367 -18.46 0.07 -7.80
C ILE A 367 -17.47 -0.67 -6.92
N VAL A 368 -17.78 -0.83 -5.64
CA VAL A 368 -17.05 -1.76 -4.77
C VAL A 368 -17.46 -3.17 -5.13
N VAL A 369 -16.52 -4.01 -5.53
CA VAL A 369 -16.69 -5.43 -5.85
C VAL A 369 -16.02 -6.24 -4.75
N VAL A 370 -16.76 -7.21 -4.20
CA VAL A 370 -16.29 -8.07 -3.12
C VAL A 370 -16.26 -9.52 -3.58
N LEU A 371 -15.10 -10.16 -3.51
CA LEU A 371 -14.89 -11.55 -3.91
C LEU A 371 -14.45 -12.39 -2.72
N GLN A 372 -14.82 -13.67 -2.71
CA GLN A 372 -14.29 -14.65 -1.77
C GLN A 372 -12.82 -14.98 -2.11
N ALA A 373 -11.93 -14.91 -1.11
CA ALA A 373 -10.54 -15.33 -1.21
C ALA A 373 -10.39 -16.85 -1.01
N ALA A 374 -10.85 -17.65 -1.99
CA ALA A 374 -10.88 -19.11 -1.89
C ALA A 374 -10.47 -19.82 -3.19
N ARG A 375 -10.29 -21.15 -3.10
CA ARG A 375 -10.00 -22.04 -4.25
C ARG A 375 -11.17 -22.17 -5.23
N GLN A 376 -12.35 -21.67 -4.90
CA GLN A 376 -13.48 -21.58 -5.80
C GLN A 376 -13.87 -20.11 -5.93
N PHE A 377 -14.07 -19.66 -7.17
CA PHE A 377 -14.56 -18.32 -7.42
C PHE A 377 -15.96 -18.12 -6.84
N ARG A 378 -16.15 -17.00 -6.15
CA ARG A 378 -17.45 -16.52 -5.71
C ARG A 378 -17.42 -15.01 -5.55
N GLU A 379 -18.26 -14.32 -6.31
CA GLU A 379 -18.58 -12.92 -6.04
C GLU A 379 -19.57 -12.87 -4.85
N LEU A 380 -19.25 -12.03 -3.87
CA LEU A 380 -20.02 -11.87 -2.63
C LEU A 380 -20.94 -10.66 -2.68
N GLY A 381 -20.58 -9.63 -3.45
CA GLY A 381 -21.39 -8.43 -3.54
C GLY A 381 -20.81 -7.33 -4.42
N ARG A 382 -21.70 -6.40 -4.79
CA ARG A 382 -21.38 -5.12 -5.42
C ARG A 382 -22.09 -3.99 -4.70
N THR A 383 -21.42 -2.86 -4.55
CA THR A 383 -22.04 -1.66 -3.95
C THR A 383 -21.57 -0.40 -4.68
N PRO A 384 -22.49 0.37 -5.31
CA PRO A 384 -22.13 1.62 -5.99
C PRO A 384 -21.87 2.74 -5.00
N LEU A 385 -20.72 3.41 -5.05
CA LEU A 385 -20.40 4.58 -4.22
C LEU A 385 -21.08 5.86 -4.71
N GLY A 386 -21.46 5.90 -5.99
CA GLY A 386 -22.10 7.04 -6.63
C GLY A 386 -21.14 8.09 -7.21
N ASP A 387 -19.82 7.87 -7.12
CA ASP A 387 -18.77 8.71 -7.70
C ASP A 387 -17.66 7.82 -8.28
N ASP A 388 -16.94 8.32 -9.28
CA ASP A 388 -15.76 7.66 -9.85
C ASP A 388 -14.66 7.46 -8.79
N CYS A 389 -13.85 6.40 -8.93
CA CYS A 389 -12.80 6.06 -7.98
C CYS A 389 -11.52 5.57 -8.66
N HIS A 390 -10.39 6.23 -8.38
CA HIS A 390 -9.07 5.78 -8.82
C HIS A 390 -8.15 5.35 -7.67
N SER A 391 -8.62 5.49 -6.43
CA SER A 391 -7.84 5.25 -5.22
C SER A 391 -7.94 3.79 -4.76
N THR A 392 -6.95 3.35 -3.99
CA THR A 392 -7.05 2.07 -3.25
C THR A 392 -7.81 2.30 -1.95
N PRO A 393 -8.74 1.40 -1.57
CA PRO A 393 -9.40 1.45 -0.26
C PRO A 393 -8.41 1.38 0.91
N ALA A 394 -8.78 1.97 2.03
CA ALA A 394 -8.09 1.90 3.31
C ALA A 394 -9.10 1.58 4.40
N VAL A 395 -8.65 0.92 5.48
CA VAL A 395 -9.49 0.47 6.59
C VAL A 395 -8.87 0.73 7.94
#